data_AF-A0A843BAZ8-F1
#
_entry.id   AF-A0A843BAZ8-F1
#
_cell.length_a   1.000
_cell.length_b   1.000
_cell.length_c   1.000
_cell.angle_alpha   90.00
_cell.angle_beta   90.00
_cell.angle_gamma   90.00
#
_symmetry.space_group_name_H-M   'P 1'
#
loop_
_entity.id
_entity.type
_entity.pdbx_description
1 polymer ?
#
loop_
_entity_poly.entity_id
_entity_poly.type
_entity_poly.pdbx_seq_one_letter_code
_entity_poly.pdbx_strand_id
1 'polypeptide(L)'
;MDQVTIIRARGKAILVPLIKVMTHFKIDFGVVHDCDSPFNKNGHKNGMWTENEKIRALLLKAREAGLIARHRISVPDFERFLGGEEESKDKPLNTYLVVSKNDVLAERVQSLLTALLSSDQLEPFADGELGAEGYLPWLQSKAQAWAAGNGLSADIRFKGA
;
A
#
# COMPACT_ATOMS: atom_id res chain seq x y z
N MET A 1 -9.11 26.72 0.78
CA MET A 1 -9.48 25.49 1.50
C MET A 1 -9.10 24.37 0.57
N ASP A 2 -8.12 23.55 0.92
CA ASP A 2 -7.69 22.46 0.04
C ASP A 2 -8.80 21.42 -0.01
N GLN A 3 -9.38 21.22 -1.19
CA GLN A 3 -10.47 20.29 -1.39
C GLN A 3 -9.89 18.91 -1.70
N VAL A 4 -9.87 18.04 -0.69
CA VAL A 4 -9.42 16.66 -0.85
C VAL A 4 -10.50 15.85 -1.56
N THR A 5 -10.13 15.22 -2.69
CA THR A 5 -11.01 14.30 -3.41
C THR A 5 -10.51 12.87 -3.25
N ILE A 6 -11.35 11.99 -2.70
CA ILE A 6 -11.05 10.56 -2.58
C ILE A 6 -11.50 9.86 -3.86
N ILE A 7 -10.55 9.23 -4.54
CA ILE A 7 -10.82 8.43 -5.74
C ILE A 7 -10.64 6.94 -5.40
N ARG A 8 -11.72 6.16 -5.52
CA ARG A 8 -11.64 4.71 -5.40
C ARG A 8 -11.22 4.09 -6.74
N ALA A 9 -9.99 3.60 -6.82
CA ALA A 9 -9.45 2.97 -8.03
C ALA A 9 -10.06 1.59 -8.37
N ARG A 10 -10.77 0.93 -7.46
CA ARG A 10 -11.36 -0.42 -7.66
C ARG A 10 -10.34 -1.47 -8.15
N GLY A 11 -9.11 -1.42 -7.63
CA GLY A 11 -8.05 -2.40 -7.87
C GLY A 11 -6.73 -1.76 -8.33
N LYS A 12 -5.61 -2.47 -8.09
CA LYS A 12 -4.27 -1.97 -8.41
C LYS A 12 -4.06 -1.64 -9.88
N ALA A 13 -4.62 -2.45 -10.78
CA ALA A 13 -4.47 -2.25 -12.22
C ALA A 13 -4.99 -0.87 -12.70
N ILE A 14 -5.95 -0.28 -11.99
CA ILE A 14 -6.52 1.03 -12.31
C ILE A 14 -5.71 2.19 -11.69
N LEU A 15 -4.87 1.93 -10.69
CA LEU A 15 -3.96 2.97 -10.17
C LEU A 15 -2.99 3.44 -11.25
N VAL A 16 -2.52 2.54 -12.11
CA VAL A 16 -1.61 2.86 -13.22
C VAL A 16 -2.16 3.96 -14.14
N PRO A 17 -3.35 3.82 -14.75
CA PRO A 17 -3.91 4.89 -15.57
C PRO A 17 -4.26 6.15 -14.77
N LEU A 18 -4.74 6.03 -13.52
CA LEU A 18 -5.02 7.20 -12.69
C LEU A 18 -3.76 8.03 -12.42
N ILE A 19 -2.66 7.40 -12.01
CA ILE A 19 -1.37 8.07 -11.79
C ILE A 19 -0.94 8.82 -13.05
N LYS A 20 -1.04 8.19 -14.23
CA LYS A 20 -0.72 8.84 -15.51
C LYS A 20 -1.58 10.09 -15.77
N VAL A 21 -2.87 10.04 -15.46
CA VAL A 21 -3.78 11.18 -15.59
C VAL A 21 -3.37 12.30 -14.62
N MET A 22 -3.16 11.98 -13.35
CA MET A 22 -2.72 12.97 -12.34
C MET A 22 -1.39 13.63 -12.75
N THR A 23 -0.42 12.83 -13.22
CA THR A 23 0.86 13.34 -13.74
C THR A 23 0.68 14.23 -14.96
N HIS A 24 -0.15 13.83 -15.94
CA HIS A 24 -0.38 14.60 -17.15
C HIS A 24 -0.97 15.99 -16.87
N PHE A 25 -1.92 16.05 -15.94
CA PHE A 25 -2.56 17.30 -15.53
C PHE A 25 -1.81 18.07 -14.44
N LYS A 26 -0.62 17.60 -14.03
CA LYS A 26 0.22 18.24 -13.00
C LYS A 26 -0.51 18.44 -11.66
N ILE A 27 -1.29 17.46 -11.25
CA ILE A 27 -2.05 17.48 -10.00
C ILE A 27 -1.28 16.69 -8.96
N ASP A 28 -0.99 17.26 -7.79
CA ASP A 28 -0.39 16.55 -6.66
C ASP A 28 -1.35 15.50 -6.08
N PHE A 29 -0.83 14.37 -5.60
CA PHE A 29 -1.67 13.28 -5.12
C PHE A 29 -0.98 12.34 -4.13
N GLY A 30 -1.80 11.64 -3.35
CA GLY A 30 -1.40 10.51 -2.52
C GLY A 30 -2.01 9.21 -3.03
N VAL A 31 -1.25 8.11 -2.97
CA VAL A 31 -1.71 6.76 -3.28
C VAL A 31 -1.49 5.86 -2.08
N VAL A 32 -2.54 5.12 -1.71
CA VAL A 32 -2.44 3.98 -0.80
C VAL A 32 -3.01 2.73 -1.47
N HIS A 33 -2.32 1.60 -1.28
CA HIS A 33 -2.76 0.29 -1.74
C HIS A 33 -2.16 -0.83 -0.90
N ASP A 34 -2.75 -2.01 -0.93
CA ASP A 34 -2.19 -3.21 -0.28
C ASP A 34 -0.88 -3.63 -0.93
N CYS A 35 0.05 -4.28 -0.24
CA CYS A 35 1.21 -4.85 -0.94
C CYS A 35 0.88 -6.20 -1.58
N ASP A 36 -0.19 -6.87 -1.13
CA ASP A 36 -0.50 -8.28 -1.40
C ASP A 36 0.61 -9.23 -0.93
N SER A 37 0.37 -10.54 -1.01
CA SER A 37 1.40 -11.54 -0.79
C SER A 37 2.27 -11.77 -2.04
N PRO A 38 3.57 -12.06 -1.91
CA PRO A 38 4.46 -12.31 -3.06
C PRO A 38 4.08 -13.56 -3.86
N PHE A 39 3.46 -14.54 -3.20
CA PHE A 39 2.98 -15.77 -3.81
C PHE A 39 1.48 -15.93 -3.60
N ASN A 40 0.84 -16.70 -4.47
CA ASN A 40 -0.56 -17.10 -4.33
C ASN A 40 -0.69 -18.33 -3.41
N LYS A 41 -1.93 -18.77 -3.17
CA LYS A 41 -2.26 -19.93 -2.33
C LYS A 41 -1.63 -21.27 -2.79
N ASN A 42 -1.12 -21.34 -4.02
CA ASN A 42 -0.43 -22.50 -4.57
C ASN A 42 1.10 -22.34 -4.53
N GLY A 43 1.62 -21.24 -3.98
CA GLY A 43 3.05 -20.93 -3.93
C GLY A 43 3.65 -20.37 -5.22
N HIS A 44 2.84 -20.11 -6.24
CA HIS A 44 3.31 -19.46 -7.47
C HIS A 44 3.35 -17.94 -7.32
N LYS A 45 4.17 -17.27 -8.14
CA LYS A 45 4.29 -15.80 -8.16
C LYS A 45 2.91 -15.13 -8.30
N ASN A 46 2.64 -14.15 -7.45
CA ASN A 46 1.41 -13.37 -7.52
C ASN A 46 1.55 -12.24 -8.54
N GLY A 47 0.65 -12.18 -9.53
CA GLY A 47 0.64 -11.09 -10.52
C GLY A 47 0.48 -9.71 -9.88
N MET A 48 -0.34 -9.59 -8.83
CA MET A 48 -0.57 -8.33 -8.12
C MET A 48 0.66 -7.84 -7.35
N TRP A 49 1.60 -8.73 -7.03
CA TRP A 49 2.87 -8.36 -6.42
C TRP A 49 3.74 -7.52 -7.36
N THR A 50 3.75 -7.87 -8.65
CA THR A 50 4.54 -7.13 -9.66
C THR A 50 3.98 -5.74 -9.95
N GLU A 51 2.70 -5.51 -9.69
CA GLU A 51 2.08 -4.19 -9.84
C GLU A 51 2.65 -3.16 -8.86
N ASN A 52 3.15 -3.60 -7.69
CA ASN A 52 3.78 -2.70 -6.71
C ASN A 52 4.97 -1.93 -7.34
N GLU A 53 5.79 -2.61 -8.14
CA GLU A 53 6.93 -1.99 -8.82
C GLU A 53 6.49 -1.01 -9.91
N LYS A 54 5.48 -1.38 -10.70
CA LYS A 54 4.92 -0.50 -11.73
C LYS A 54 4.34 0.78 -11.14
N ILE A 55 3.60 0.66 -10.04
CA ILE A 55 3.04 1.80 -9.31
C ILE A 55 4.17 2.72 -8.84
N ARG A 56 5.19 2.17 -8.18
CA ARG A 56 6.35 2.96 -7.72
C ARG A 56 7.07 3.66 -8.87
N ALA A 57 7.32 2.96 -9.98
CA ALA A 57 7.99 3.55 -11.14
C ALA A 57 7.21 4.75 -11.71
N LEU A 58 5.88 4.72 -11.70
CA LEU A 58 5.05 5.85 -12.13
C LEU A 58 5.07 7.01 -11.12
N LEU A 59 5.12 6.70 -9.83
CA LEU A 59 5.25 7.70 -8.77
C LEU A 59 6.60 8.43 -8.87
N LEU A 60 7.69 7.71 -9.14
CA LEU A 60 9.01 8.30 -9.39
C LEU A 60 8.97 9.26 -10.58
N LYS A 61 8.35 8.85 -11.71
CA LYS A 61 8.17 9.73 -12.87
C LYS A 61 7.33 10.97 -12.57
N ALA A 62 6.30 10.85 -11.74
CA ALA A 62 5.52 12.00 -11.31
C ALA A 62 6.37 12.99 -10.51
N ARG A 63 7.24 12.49 -9.61
CA ARG A 63 8.17 13.32 -8.84
C ARG A 63 9.24 13.96 -9.71
N GLU A 64 9.79 13.23 -10.68
CA GLU A 64 10.71 13.77 -11.69
C GLU A 64 10.08 14.91 -12.51
N ALA A 65 8.76 14.86 -12.72
CA ALA A 65 8.00 15.93 -13.36
C ALA A 65 7.66 17.12 -12.41
N GLY A 66 8.17 17.11 -11.18
CA GLY A 66 8.01 18.18 -10.20
C GLY A 66 6.74 18.09 -9.34
N LEU A 67 6.01 16.98 -9.38
CA LEU A 67 4.80 16.79 -8.58
C LEU A 67 5.11 16.19 -7.20
N ILE A 68 4.26 16.49 -6.24
CA ILE A 68 4.24 15.82 -4.94
C ILE A 68 3.37 14.57 -5.06
N ALA A 69 4.01 13.42 -5.29
CA ALA A 69 3.37 12.11 -5.36
C ALA A 69 3.72 11.25 -4.14
N ARG A 70 2.81 11.15 -3.17
CA ARG A 70 3.00 10.38 -1.93
C ARG A 70 2.53 8.94 -2.07
N HIS A 71 3.27 8.02 -1.45
CA HIS A 71 3.02 6.59 -1.56
C HIS A 71 2.98 5.95 -0.18
N ARG A 72 1.88 5.27 0.13
CA ARG A 72 1.72 4.41 1.29
C ARG A 72 1.27 3.03 0.86
N ILE A 73 1.63 2.04 1.66
CA ILE A 73 1.21 0.66 1.44
C ILE A 73 0.69 0.06 2.73
N SER A 74 -0.29 -0.83 2.62
CA SER A 74 -0.70 -1.69 3.72
C SER A 74 0.02 -3.02 3.57
N VAL A 75 0.66 -3.51 4.64
CA VAL A 75 1.37 -4.79 4.63
C VAL A 75 0.66 -5.79 5.55
N PRO A 76 0.16 -6.93 5.03
CA PRO A 76 0.07 -7.30 3.61
C PRO A 76 -1.11 -6.64 2.89
N ASP A 77 -2.17 -6.34 3.63
CA ASP A 77 -3.39 -5.67 3.18
C ASP A 77 -3.93 -4.76 4.29
N PHE A 78 -4.92 -3.94 3.94
CA PHE A 78 -5.46 -2.91 4.82
C PHE A 78 -6.11 -3.50 6.08
N GLU A 79 -6.87 -4.58 5.95
CA GLU A 79 -7.52 -5.25 7.08
C GLU A 79 -6.51 -5.74 8.11
N ARG A 80 -5.48 -6.46 7.65
CA ARG A 80 -4.43 -7.02 8.52
C ARG A 80 -3.48 -5.94 9.03
N PHE A 81 -3.27 -4.87 8.26
CA PHE A 81 -2.58 -3.67 8.73
C PHE A 81 -3.30 -3.02 9.92
N LEU A 82 -4.63 -3.04 9.94
CA LEU A 82 -5.45 -2.59 11.07
C LEU A 82 -5.56 -3.64 12.21
N GLY A 83 -4.89 -4.78 12.10
CA GLY A 83 -4.97 -5.86 13.10
C GLY A 83 -6.24 -6.70 13.02
N GLY A 84 -6.95 -6.65 11.89
CA GLY A 84 -8.05 -7.56 11.59
C GLY A 84 -7.61 -8.82 10.83
N GLU A 85 -8.58 -9.68 10.52
CA GLU A 85 -8.38 -10.91 9.74
C GLU A 85 -8.39 -10.66 8.22
N GLU A 86 -7.96 -11.63 7.42
CA GLU A 86 -7.95 -11.61 5.94
C GLU A 86 -9.38 -11.64 5.31
N GLU A 87 -9.56 -11.02 4.14
CA GLU A 87 -10.83 -10.61 3.49
C GLU A 87 -12.03 -11.60 3.57
N SER A 88 -13.24 -11.07 3.78
CA SER A 88 -14.53 -11.77 3.75
C SER A 88 -15.58 -10.85 3.08
N LYS A 89 -16.68 -11.42 2.56
CA LYS A 89 -17.63 -10.72 1.65
C LYS A 89 -18.28 -9.44 2.22
N ASP A 90 -18.34 -9.26 3.54
CA ASP A 90 -19.12 -8.19 4.19
C ASP A 90 -18.25 -7.01 4.71
N LYS A 91 -17.01 -6.88 4.24
CA LYS A 91 -15.96 -6.17 4.98
C LYS A 91 -15.91 -4.64 4.99
N PRO A 92 -16.27 -3.88 3.94
CA PRO A 92 -16.14 -2.42 4.02
C PRO A 92 -16.92 -1.82 5.19
N LEU A 93 -18.09 -2.41 5.49
CA LEU A 93 -18.89 -2.02 6.65
C LEU A 93 -18.25 -2.47 7.96
N ASN A 94 -17.75 -3.70 8.05
CA ASN A 94 -17.11 -4.20 9.26
C ASN A 94 -15.84 -3.41 9.62
N THR A 95 -14.98 -3.11 8.64
CA THR A 95 -13.78 -2.29 8.85
C THR A 95 -14.16 -0.90 9.35
N TYR A 96 -15.18 -0.27 8.75
CA TYR A 96 -15.69 1.01 9.24
C TYR A 96 -16.23 0.93 10.68
N LEU A 97 -17.03 -0.09 11.00
CA LEU A 97 -17.59 -0.28 12.34
C LEU A 97 -16.51 -0.55 13.40
N VAL A 98 -15.44 -1.28 13.04
CA VAL A 98 -14.31 -1.53 13.93
C VAL A 98 -13.50 -0.27 14.17
N VAL A 99 -13.16 0.46 13.10
CA VAL A 99 -12.39 1.72 13.19
C VAL A 99 -13.18 2.78 13.97
N SER A 100 -14.48 2.93 13.73
CA SER A 100 -15.33 3.93 14.42
C SER A 100 -15.55 3.65 15.90
N LYS A 101 -15.26 2.45 16.39
CA LYS A 101 -15.43 2.05 17.80
C LYS A 101 -14.12 1.85 18.55
N ASN A 102 -12.99 2.06 17.89
CA ASN A 102 -11.67 1.83 18.45
C ASN A 102 -10.76 3.02 18.14
N ASP A 103 -10.53 3.86 19.15
CA ASP A 103 -9.76 5.10 19.01
C ASP A 103 -8.34 4.85 18.50
N VAL A 104 -7.69 3.75 18.92
CA VAL A 104 -6.34 3.38 18.46
C VAL A 104 -6.34 3.09 16.96
N LEU A 105 -7.38 2.42 16.45
CA LEU A 105 -7.50 2.14 15.01
C LEU A 105 -7.91 3.39 14.22
N ALA A 106 -8.79 4.22 14.78
CA ALA A 106 -9.15 5.51 14.20
C ALA A 106 -7.91 6.41 14.05
N GLU A 107 -7.06 6.51 15.07
CA GLU A 107 -5.80 7.25 15.05
C GLU A 107 -4.82 6.70 14.00
N ARG A 108 -4.72 5.37 13.85
CA ARG A 108 -3.90 4.76 12.79
C ARG A 108 -4.39 5.13 11.40
N VAL A 109 -5.69 5.03 11.15
CA VAL A 109 -6.29 5.41 9.85
C VAL A 109 -6.12 6.90 9.60
N GLN A 110 -6.36 7.74 10.61
CA GLN A 110 -6.19 9.18 10.51
C GLN A 110 -4.73 9.53 10.19
N SER A 111 -3.78 8.92 10.89
CA SER A 111 -2.35 9.13 10.65
C SER A 111 -1.94 8.75 9.22
N LEU A 112 -2.46 7.62 8.71
CA LEU A 112 -2.25 7.19 7.33
C LEU A 112 -2.82 8.22 6.32
N LEU A 113 -4.05 8.67 6.51
CA LEU A 113 -4.70 9.65 5.62
C LEU A 113 -4.01 11.01 5.68
N THR A 114 -3.65 11.49 6.86
CA THR A 114 -2.87 12.73 7.04
C THR A 114 -1.51 12.59 6.35
N ALA A 115 -0.84 11.44 6.48
CA ALA A 115 0.44 11.22 5.82
C ALA A 115 0.34 11.27 4.29
N LEU A 116 -0.78 10.81 3.71
CA LEU A 116 -1.04 10.93 2.26
C LEU A 116 -1.27 12.37 1.80
N LEU A 117 -1.66 13.26 2.71
CA LEU A 117 -1.96 14.66 2.40
C LEU A 117 -0.76 15.58 2.60
N SER A 118 0.01 15.39 3.68
CA SER A 118 0.95 16.41 4.13
C SER A 118 2.32 15.91 4.58
N SER A 119 2.59 14.60 4.58
CA SER A 119 3.90 14.09 5.01
C SER A 119 5.02 14.54 4.07
N ASP A 120 6.19 14.88 4.60
CA ASP A 120 7.38 15.14 3.78
C ASP A 120 7.95 13.85 3.17
N GLN A 121 7.85 12.73 3.90
CA GLN A 121 8.24 11.42 3.38
C GLN A 121 7.32 10.99 2.22
N LEU A 122 7.87 10.92 1.00
CA LEU A 122 7.10 10.56 -0.20
C LEU A 122 6.99 9.05 -0.42
N GLU A 123 8.00 8.28 -0.03
CA GLU A 123 8.05 6.82 -0.17
C GLU A 123 7.43 6.09 1.05
N PRO A 124 7.07 4.80 0.93
CA PRO A 124 6.58 4.01 2.06
C PRO A 124 7.69 3.57 3.03
N PHE A 125 8.92 4.07 2.87
CA PHE A 125 10.09 3.78 3.67
C PHE A 125 10.86 5.07 3.95
N ALA A 126 11.67 5.06 5.02
CA ALA A 126 12.59 6.15 5.31
C ALA A 126 13.78 6.18 4.31
N ASP A 127 14.44 7.33 4.20
CA ASP A 127 15.62 7.47 3.37
C ASP A 127 16.73 6.48 3.80
N GLY A 128 17.32 5.79 2.82
CA GLY A 128 18.34 4.77 3.06
C GLY A 128 17.83 3.38 3.46
N GLU A 129 16.52 3.19 3.71
CA GLU A 129 15.96 1.85 3.95
C GLU A 129 15.89 0.99 2.68
N LEU A 130 15.83 1.65 1.51
CA LEU A 130 15.87 0.95 0.25
C LEU A 130 17.28 0.40 0.02
N GLY A 131 17.46 -0.89 0.25
CA GLY A 131 18.73 -1.59 0.00
C GLY A 131 19.12 -1.58 -1.48
N ALA A 132 20.35 -2.00 -1.77
CA ALA A 132 20.89 -2.05 -3.13
C ALA A 132 20.09 -2.94 -4.10
N GLU A 133 19.34 -3.90 -3.57
CA GLU A 133 18.52 -4.83 -4.35
C GLU A 133 17.20 -4.21 -4.85
N GLY A 134 16.85 -3.01 -4.38
CA GLY A 134 15.71 -2.25 -4.86
C GLY A 134 14.39 -2.57 -4.16
N TYR A 135 13.28 -2.19 -4.80
CA TYR A 135 11.98 -2.06 -4.12
C TYR A 135 11.27 -3.38 -3.85
N LEU A 136 11.22 -4.30 -4.81
CA LEU A 136 10.53 -5.59 -4.59
C LEU A 136 11.21 -6.44 -3.51
N PRO A 137 12.56 -6.55 -3.45
CA PRO A 137 13.23 -7.25 -2.34
C PRO A 137 12.98 -6.58 -0.99
N TRP A 138 13.04 -5.24 -0.92
CA TRP A 138 12.66 -4.51 0.30
C TRP A 138 11.21 -4.84 0.71
N LEU A 139 10.26 -4.78 -0.22
CA LEU A 139 8.85 -5.06 0.04
C LEU A 139 8.63 -6.51 0.49
N GLN A 140 9.35 -7.45 -0.13
CA GLN A 140 9.32 -8.86 0.25
C GLN A 140 9.81 -9.05 1.68
N SER A 141 10.90 -8.37 2.08
CA SER A 141 11.40 -8.43 3.45
C SER A 141 10.36 -7.92 4.46
N LYS A 142 9.61 -6.85 4.13
CA LYS A 142 8.53 -6.33 4.99
C LYS A 142 7.36 -7.31 5.10
N ALA A 143 6.94 -7.92 3.98
CA ALA A 143 5.87 -8.92 3.98
C ALA A 143 6.27 -10.18 4.76
N GLN A 144 7.52 -10.64 4.64
CA GLN A 144 8.05 -11.79 5.39
C GLN A 144 8.20 -11.48 6.89
N ALA A 145 8.67 -10.29 7.24
CA ALA A 145 8.76 -9.83 8.63
C ALA A 145 7.37 -9.76 9.28
N TRP A 146 6.38 -9.21 8.57
CA TRP A 146 4.99 -9.23 9.02
C TRP A 146 4.48 -10.66 9.21
N ALA A 147 4.72 -11.55 8.25
CA ALA A 147 4.28 -12.94 8.36
C ALA A 147 4.92 -13.63 9.57
N ALA A 148 6.21 -13.40 9.83
CA ALA A 148 6.89 -13.92 11.00
C ALA A 148 6.30 -13.40 12.33
N GLY A 149 6.04 -12.09 12.42
CA GLY A 149 5.41 -11.48 13.59
C GLY A 149 4.00 -12.01 13.89
N ASN A 150 3.32 -12.58 12.90
CA ASN A 150 1.96 -13.13 13.01
C ASN A 150 1.92 -14.68 12.96
N GLY A 151 3.05 -15.36 13.09
CA GLY A 151 3.10 -16.84 13.09
C GLY A 151 2.82 -17.49 11.72
N LEU A 152 2.91 -16.73 10.63
CA LEU A 152 2.63 -17.14 9.25
C LEU A 152 3.91 -17.35 8.41
N SER A 153 5.08 -17.51 9.03
CA SER A 153 6.35 -17.74 8.31
C SER A 153 6.34 -18.97 7.40
N ALA A 154 5.51 -19.98 7.72
CA ALA A 154 5.38 -21.20 6.92
C ALA A 154 4.27 -21.10 5.86
N ASP A 155 3.49 -20.02 5.83
CA ASP A 155 2.42 -19.84 4.84
C ASP A 155 3.06 -19.65 3.46
N ILE A 156 2.64 -20.50 2.52
CA ILE A 156 3.17 -20.60 1.17
C ILE A 156 3.07 -19.27 0.40
N ARG A 157 2.13 -18.40 0.78
CA ARG A 157 1.93 -17.07 0.17
C ARG A 157 3.06 -16.10 0.48
N PHE A 158 3.78 -16.30 1.59
CA PHE A 158 4.89 -15.43 2.03
C PHE A 158 6.25 -16.12 1.88
N LYS A 159 6.29 -17.45 2.08
CA LYS A 159 7.50 -18.25 1.95
C LYS A 159 7.82 -18.61 0.50
N GLY A 160 6.81 -18.85 -0.33
CA GLY A 160 6.95 -19.52 -1.62
C GLY A 160 6.94 -21.05 -1.47
N ALA A 161 6.84 -21.73 -2.61
CA ALA A 161 6.98 -23.18 -2.71
C ALA A 161 8.44 -23.64 -2.52
#